data_AF-A0A944S4J4-F1
#
_entry.id   AF-A0A944S4J4-F1
#
_cell.length_a   1.000
_cell.length_b   1.000
_cell.length_c   1.000
_cell.angle_alpha   90.00
_cell.angle_beta   90.00
_cell.angle_gamma   90.00
#
_symmetry.space_group_name_H-M   'P 1'
#
loop_
_entity.id
_entity.type
_entity.pdbx_description
1 polymer ?
#
loop_
_entity_poly.entity_id
_entity_poly.type
_entity_poly.pdbx_seq_one_letter_code
_entity_poly.pdbx_strand_id
1 'polypeptide(L)'
;MSLNGLNHLNSGLMLLSVAVAAVLPFELFLFAYAILGPAHYLTQISWLHDRNYFTTGRWDFLFLLLLSVPLALRFYLGQGGFEGLVWDGLFGAVALVSAAGMVWFERPFHKIVLGALGALCAAFLCRVDGIALFFSLFVPSLVHVYLFTGAFIAYGNLKSRALSGWISMVVFVLCGGFFFVVDLPASGPVTETIRLSMERLAVIPREFITLFGMDPNATTFTKVMRFIAFAYTYHYLNWFTKTRVIGWGDIPRRRALAIVGLWLLSVGVFILDYRIGVSALFTLSLVHVFLEFPLNHRTFAVIGSALAGVVRPTAGHR
;
A
#
# COMPACT_ATOMS: atom_id res chain seq x y z
N MET A 1 9.35 14.98 19.55
CA MET A 1 9.64 15.67 18.28
C MET A 1 8.54 16.69 17.98
N SER A 2 8.90 17.88 17.48
CA SER A 2 7.94 18.89 17.03
C SER A 2 7.34 18.51 15.67
N LEU A 3 6.22 19.12 15.27
CA LEU A 3 5.61 18.87 13.95
C LEU A 3 6.57 19.22 12.80
N ASN A 4 7.25 20.38 12.87
CA ASN A 4 8.24 20.76 11.87
C ASN A 4 9.40 19.77 11.81
N GLY A 5 9.89 19.30 12.96
CA GLY A 5 10.92 18.27 13.01
C GLY A 5 10.48 16.96 12.34
N LEU A 6 9.22 16.55 12.53
CA LEU A 6 8.65 15.38 11.84
C LEU A 6 8.61 15.58 10.32
N ASN A 7 8.19 16.75 9.85
CA ASN A 7 8.10 17.05 8.42
C ASN A 7 9.48 17.06 7.75
N HIS A 8 10.50 17.65 8.41
CA HIS A 8 11.87 17.61 7.91
C HIS A 8 12.46 16.20 7.95
N LEU A 9 12.18 15.41 8.99
CA LEU A 9 12.58 14.00 9.05
C LEU A 9 11.97 13.22 7.87
N ASN A 10 10.68 13.40 7.60
CA ASN A 10 10.02 12.75 6.47
C ASN A 10 10.67 13.15 5.13
N SER A 11 10.93 14.44 4.89
CA SER A 11 11.64 14.88 3.70
C SER A 11 13.04 14.27 3.58
N GLY A 12 13.79 14.19 4.69
CA GLY A 12 15.10 13.52 4.73
C GLY A 12 15.00 12.03 4.38
N LEU A 13 13.97 11.34 4.89
CA LEU A 13 13.73 9.92 4.58
C LEU A 13 13.31 9.70 3.12
N MET A 14 12.57 10.63 2.51
CA MET A 14 12.26 10.57 1.07
C MET A 14 13.55 10.65 0.24
N LEU A 15 14.41 11.64 0.53
CA LEU A 15 15.68 11.83 -0.17
C LEU A 15 16.63 10.66 0.03
N LEU A 16 16.73 10.13 1.25
CA LEU A 16 17.50 8.93 1.55
C LEU A 16 16.97 7.73 0.75
N SER A 17 15.64 7.56 0.71
CA SER A 17 15.01 6.45 -0.03
C SER A 17 15.30 6.54 -1.53
N VAL A 18 15.28 7.75 -2.11
CA VAL A 18 15.70 7.98 -3.51
C VAL A 18 17.18 7.67 -3.71
N ALA A 19 18.05 8.12 -2.81
CA ALA A 19 19.49 7.90 -2.90
C ALA A 19 19.84 6.41 -2.88
N VAL A 20 19.22 5.62 -1.99
CA VAL A 20 19.45 4.18 -1.93
C VAL A 20 18.82 3.47 -3.13
N ALA A 21 17.59 3.85 -3.52
CA ALA A 21 16.92 3.28 -4.69
C ALA A 21 17.72 3.51 -5.98
N ALA A 22 18.39 4.66 -6.12
CA ALA A 22 19.24 4.96 -7.27
C ALA A 22 20.37 3.94 -7.47
N VAL A 23 20.94 3.43 -6.37
CA VAL A 23 22.11 2.52 -6.38
C VAL A 23 21.69 1.05 -6.38
N LEU A 24 20.75 0.67 -5.51
CA LEU A 24 20.35 -0.73 -5.25
C LEU A 24 18.82 -0.93 -5.34
N PRO A 25 18.19 -0.69 -6.50
CA PRO A 25 16.73 -0.69 -6.60
C PRO A 25 16.11 -2.05 -6.30
N PHE A 26 16.76 -3.14 -6.71
CA PHE A 26 16.21 -4.49 -6.54
C PHE A 26 16.31 -4.96 -5.10
N GLU A 27 17.48 -4.83 -4.50
CA GLU A 27 17.78 -5.20 -3.13
C GLU A 27 16.98 -4.34 -2.15
N LEU A 28 16.87 -3.03 -2.42
CA LEU A 28 16.05 -2.15 -1.60
C LEU A 28 14.57 -2.55 -1.65
N PHE A 29 14.04 -2.87 -2.84
CA PHE A 29 12.66 -3.32 -2.95
C PHE A 29 12.43 -4.67 -2.24
N LEU A 30 13.35 -5.64 -2.39
CA LEU A 30 13.29 -6.91 -1.66
C LEU A 30 13.38 -6.71 -0.15
N PHE A 31 14.27 -5.83 0.32
CA PHE A 31 14.39 -5.47 1.73
C PHE A 31 13.10 -4.82 2.25
N ALA A 32 12.56 -3.84 1.51
CA ALA A 32 11.32 -3.18 1.86
C ALA A 32 10.17 -4.20 1.92
N TYR A 33 10.06 -5.08 0.94
CA TYR A 33 9.00 -6.10 0.87
C TYR A 33 9.13 -7.15 1.99
N ALA A 34 10.32 -7.74 2.17
CA ALA A 34 10.53 -8.88 3.04
C ALA A 34 10.69 -8.53 4.53
N ILE A 35 11.24 -7.35 4.83
CA ILE A 35 11.61 -6.97 6.21
C ILE A 35 10.72 -5.84 6.71
N LEU A 36 10.68 -4.71 6.00
CA LEU A 36 9.90 -3.54 6.45
C LEU A 36 8.39 -3.77 6.30
N GLY A 37 7.96 -4.41 5.22
CA GLY A 37 6.58 -4.72 4.89
C GLY A 37 5.85 -5.45 6.01
N PRO A 38 6.23 -6.69 6.39
CA PRO A 38 5.53 -7.42 7.45
C PRO A 38 5.53 -6.69 8.79
N ALA A 39 6.60 -5.97 9.15
CA ALA A 39 6.63 -5.15 10.36
C ALA A 39 5.59 -4.02 10.29
N HIS A 40 5.49 -3.35 9.15
CA HIS A 40 4.50 -2.32 8.90
C HIS A 40 3.07 -2.88 8.94
N TYR A 41 2.79 -3.95 8.17
CA TYR A 41 1.46 -4.55 8.07
C TYR A 41 0.93 -4.99 9.45
N LEU A 42 1.74 -5.72 10.22
CA LEU A 42 1.31 -6.25 11.52
C LEU A 42 1.03 -5.13 12.53
N THR A 43 1.85 -4.07 12.52
CA THR A 43 1.70 -2.96 13.46
C THR A 43 0.53 -2.06 13.08
N GLN A 44 0.30 -1.86 11.77
CA GLN A 44 -0.86 -1.11 11.29
C GLN A 44 -2.16 -1.87 11.43
N ILE A 45 -2.20 -3.19 11.17
CA ILE A 45 -3.39 -4.01 11.44
C ILE A 45 -3.76 -3.94 12.93
N SER A 46 -2.78 -4.05 13.83
CA SER A 46 -3.02 -3.85 15.27
C SER A 46 -3.61 -2.48 15.57
N TRP A 47 -3.04 -1.42 14.98
CA TRP A 47 -3.51 -0.05 15.19
C TRP A 47 -4.92 0.22 14.61
N LEU A 48 -5.23 -0.37 13.46
CA LEU A 48 -6.55 -0.34 12.82
C LEU A 48 -7.58 -1.06 13.70
N HIS A 49 -7.21 -2.20 14.27
CA HIS A 49 -8.07 -2.99 15.15
C HIS A 49 -8.55 -2.18 16.35
N ASP A 50 -7.63 -1.46 17.02
CA ASP A 50 -7.98 -0.60 18.16
C ASP A 50 -8.91 0.58 17.79
N ARG A 51 -9.08 0.84 16.49
CA ARG A 51 -9.97 1.88 15.93
C ARG A 51 -11.17 1.31 15.20
N ASN A 52 -11.49 0.02 15.44
CA ASN A 52 -12.56 -0.70 14.79
C ASN A 52 -12.52 -0.57 13.25
N TYR A 53 -11.30 -0.56 12.68
CA TYR A 53 -11.04 -0.44 11.25
C TYR A 53 -11.72 0.76 10.58
N PHE A 54 -12.08 1.80 11.33
CA PHE A 54 -12.82 2.97 10.82
C PHE A 54 -14.17 2.64 10.16
N THR A 55 -14.77 1.48 10.47
CA THR A 55 -16.09 1.07 10.01
C THR A 55 -17.16 1.35 11.07
N THR A 56 -18.42 1.44 10.64
CA THR A 56 -19.58 1.59 11.55
C THR A 56 -19.95 0.28 12.26
N GLY A 57 -19.69 -0.87 11.62
CA GLY A 57 -19.95 -2.20 12.19
C GLY A 57 -18.69 -2.82 12.75
N ARG A 58 -18.80 -3.48 13.92
CA ARG A 58 -17.66 -4.15 14.60
C ARG A 58 -17.10 -5.38 13.87
N TRP A 59 -17.88 -5.97 12.96
CA TRP A 59 -17.52 -7.18 12.23
C TRP A 59 -17.33 -6.95 10.73
N ASP A 60 -17.48 -5.70 10.27
CA ASP A 60 -17.38 -5.33 8.85
C ASP A 60 -16.02 -5.76 8.25
N PHE A 61 -14.96 -5.68 9.05
CA PHE A 61 -13.61 -6.06 8.67
C PHE A 61 -13.48 -7.54 8.28
N LEU A 62 -14.33 -8.44 8.78
CA LEU A 62 -14.30 -9.86 8.42
C LEU A 62 -14.64 -10.07 6.95
N PHE A 63 -15.56 -9.28 6.39
CA PHE A 63 -15.89 -9.37 4.98
C PHE A 63 -14.71 -8.90 4.10
N LEU A 64 -14.02 -7.83 4.50
CA LEU A 64 -12.80 -7.37 3.80
C LEU A 64 -11.68 -8.41 3.87
N LEU A 65 -11.52 -9.06 5.04
CA LEU A 65 -10.59 -10.17 5.20
C LEU A 65 -10.93 -11.33 4.25
N LEU A 66 -12.20 -11.74 4.18
CA LEU A 66 -12.64 -12.82 3.29
C LEU A 66 -12.38 -12.50 1.81
N LEU A 67 -12.56 -11.25 1.38
CA LEU A 67 -12.30 -10.85 -0.01
C LEU A 67 -10.81 -10.91 -0.39
N SER A 68 -9.88 -10.88 0.56
CA SER A 68 -8.44 -11.03 0.27
C SER A 68 -8.05 -12.47 -0.08
N VAL A 69 -8.81 -13.47 0.40
CA VAL A 69 -8.44 -14.89 0.30
C VAL A 69 -8.31 -15.38 -1.15
N PRO A 70 -9.25 -15.07 -2.08
CA PRO A 70 -9.14 -15.56 -3.45
C PRO A 70 -7.91 -15.04 -4.19
N LEU A 71 -7.55 -13.77 -4.00
CA LEU A 71 -6.34 -13.18 -4.59
C LEU A 71 -5.07 -13.79 -4.00
N ALA A 72 -5.04 -13.99 -2.68
CA ALA A 72 -3.93 -14.65 -2.01
C ALA A 72 -3.74 -16.09 -2.51
N LEU A 73 -4.83 -16.85 -2.63
CA LEU A 73 -4.80 -18.23 -3.10
C LEU A 73 -4.35 -18.31 -4.57
N ARG A 74 -4.83 -17.42 -5.44
CA ARG A 74 -4.39 -17.36 -6.84
C ARG A 74 -2.90 -17.07 -6.94
N PHE A 75 -2.38 -16.12 -6.15
CA PHE A 75 -0.94 -15.80 -6.14
C PHE A 75 -0.09 -17.00 -5.69
N TYR A 76 -0.57 -17.78 -4.71
CA TYR A 76 0.10 -18.97 -4.22
C TYR A 76 0.09 -20.14 -5.22
N LEU A 77 -1.10 -20.49 -5.74
CA LEU A 77 -1.31 -21.61 -6.65
C LEU A 77 -0.74 -21.36 -8.06
N GLY A 78 -0.66 -20.09 -8.48
CA GLY A 78 -0.24 -19.71 -9.83
C GLY A 78 -1.41 -19.64 -10.82
N GLN A 79 -1.13 -19.12 -12.02
CA GLN A 79 -2.17 -18.76 -13.01
C GLN A 79 -2.99 -19.96 -13.54
N GLY A 80 -2.44 -21.19 -13.49
CA GLY A 80 -3.13 -22.40 -13.97
C GLY A 80 -4.16 -23.01 -13.01
N GLY A 81 -4.32 -22.49 -11.79
CA GLY A 81 -5.25 -23.06 -10.79
C GLY A 81 -6.73 -22.73 -11.02
N PHE A 82 -7.05 -21.73 -11.84
CA PHE A 82 -8.40 -21.24 -12.11
C PHE A 82 -8.54 -20.82 -13.58
N GLU A 83 -8.41 -21.75 -14.52
CA GLU A 83 -8.74 -21.49 -15.93
C GLU A 83 -10.24 -21.11 -16.04
N GLY A 84 -10.54 -19.97 -16.66
CA GLY A 84 -11.90 -19.50 -16.93
C GLY A 84 -12.48 -18.46 -15.95
N LEU A 85 -11.83 -18.18 -14.81
CA LEU A 85 -12.22 -17.10 -13.90
C LEU A 85 -11.30 -15.87 -14.07
N VAL A 86 -11.63 -14.98 -15.01
CA VAL A 86 -11.00 -13.65 -15.16
C VAL A 86 -11.68 -12.65 -14.19
N TRP A 87 -11.45 -12.83 -12.89
CA TRP A 87 -12.04 -11.99 -11.83
C TRP A 87 -10.98 -11.32 -10.96
N ASP A 88 -9.77 -11.14 -11.47
CA ASP A 88 -8.63 -10.69 -10.67
C ASP A 88 -8.90 -9.34 -10.01
N GLY A 89 -9.56 -8.44 -10.73
CA GLY A 89 -9.96 -7.14 -10.19
C GLY A 89 -11.26 -7.17 -9.39
N LEU A 90 -12.07 -8.23 -9.47
CA LEU A 90 -13.40 -8.27 -8.83
C LEU A 90 -13.28 -8.07 -7.32
N PHE A 91 -12.49 -8.89 -6.65
CA PHE A 91 -12.40 -8.85 -5.19
C PHE A 91 -11.80 -7.55 -4.69
N GLY A 92 -10.80 -6.99 -5.39
CA GLY A 92 -10.23 -5.68 -5.08
C GLY A 92 -11.25 -4.55 -5.25
N ALA A 93 -12.00 -4.54 -6.35
CA ALA A 93 -13.04 -3.55 -6.61
C ALA A 93 -14.19 -3.65 -5.60
N VAL A 94 -14.67 -4.87 -5.32
CA VAL A 94 -15.72 -5.13 -4.33
C VAL A 94 -15.27 -4.71 -2.94
N ALA A 95 -14.04 -5.05 -2.54
CA ALA A 95 -13.50 -4.65 -1.24
C ALA A 95 -13.47 -3.11 -1.12
N LEU A 96 -13.02 -2.41 -2.16
CA LEU A 96 -12.97 -0.95 -2.18
C LEU A 96 -14.38 -0.33 -2.07
N VAL A 97 -15.36 -0.83 -2.83
CA VAL A 97 -16.74 -0.31 -2.80
C VAL A 97 -17.47 -0.68 -1.51
N SER A 98 -17.29 -1.90 -0.99
CA SER A 98 -17.88 -2.30 0.29
C SER A 98 -17.30 -1.51 1.46
N ALA A 99 -15.99 -1.24 1.46
CA ALA A 99 -15.36 -0.40 2.46
C ALA A 99 -15.99 1.00 2.53
N ALA A 100 -16.36 1.59 1.39
CA ALA A 100 -17.12 2.84 1.35
C ALA A 100 -18.45 2.72 2.13
N GLY A 101 -19.26 1.71 1.82
CA GLY A 101 -20.52 1.47 2.52
C GLY A 101 -20.34 1.26 4.03
N MET A 102 -19.27 0.56 4.43
CA MET A 102 -18.93 0.33 5.83
C MET A 102 -18.51 1.60 6.59
N VAL A 103 -18.04 2.64 5.88
CA VAL A 103 -17.70 3.93 6.49
C VAL A 103 -18.95 4.77 6.76
N TRP A 104 -19.90 4.81 5.82
CA TRP A 104 -21.00 5.79 5.85
C TRP A 104 -22.36 5.22 6.25
N PHE A 105 -22.60 3.93 6.11
CA PHE A 105 -23.88 3.33 6.46
C PHE A 105 -23.81 2.59 7.79
N GLU A 106 -24.77 2.83 8.68
CA GLU A 106 -24.88 2.07 9.92
C GLU A 106 -25.67 0.77 9.71
N ARG A 107 -26.77 0.84 8.93
CA ARG A 107 -27.66 -0.31 8.71
C ARG A 107 -27.00 -1.36 7.80
N PRO A 108 -26.97 -2.65 8.19
CA PRO A 108 -26.37 -3.72 7.38
C PRO A 108 -26.96 -3.83 5.98
N PHE A 109 -28.27 -3.59 5.83
CA PHE A 109 -28.96 -3.62 4.55
C PHE A 109 -28.30 -2.72 3.49
N HIS A 110 -28.01 -1.45 3.82
CA HIS A 110 -27.39 -0.52 2.86
C HIS A 110 -25.96 -0.95 2.49
N LYS A 111 -25.20 -1.53 3.43
CA LYS A 111 -23.87 -2.07 3.16
C LYS A 111 -23.94 -3.23 2.18
N ILE A 112 -24.89 -4.15 2.39
CA ILE A 112 -25.10 -5.32 1.52
C ILE A 112 -25.55 -4.87 0.14
N VAL A 113 -26.49 -3.94 0.04
CA VAL A 113 -26.96 -3.39 -1.24
C VAL A 113 -25.80 -2.74 -2.00
N LEU A 114 -25.01 -1.88 -1.35
CA LEU A 114 -23.86 -1.25 -2.00
C LEU A 114 -22.80 -2.28 -2.42
N GLY A 115 -22.51 -3.27 -1.58
CA GLY A 115 -21.58 -4.35 -1.90
C GLY A 115 -22.04 -5.20 -3.08
N ALA A 116 -23.34 -5.53 -3.14
CA ALA A 116 -23.92 -6.29 -4.24
C ALA A 116 -23.89 -5.50 -5.55
N LEU A 117 -24.26 -4.21 -5.52
CA LEU A 117 -24.14 -3.32 -6.67
C LEU A 117 -22.67 -3.17 -7.11
N GLY A 118 -21.75 -3.02 -6.16
CA GLY A 118 -20.31 -2.99 -6.40
C GLY A 118 -19.81 -4.27 -7.09
N ALA A 119 -20.29 -5.43 -6.65
CA ALA A 119 -19.96 -6.72 -7.25
C ALA A 119 -20.51 -6.86 -8.67
N LEU A 120 -21.74 -6.45 -8.93
CA LEU A 120 -22.31 -6.45 -10.28
C LEU A 120 -21.55 -5.50 -11.22
N CYS A 121 -21.23 -4.29 -10.77
CA CYS A 121 -20.43 -3.34 -11.54
C CYS A 121 -19.02 -3.89 -11.81
N ALA A 122 -18.35 -4.41 -10.79
CA ALA A 122 -17.02 -4.99 -10.93
C ALA A 122 -17.03 -6.23 -11.84
N ALA A 123 -18.08 -7.04 -11.80
CA ALA A 123 -18.28 -8.17 -12.70
C ALA A 123 -18.35 -7.77 -14.18
N PHE A 124 -18.91 -6.59 -14.44
CA PHE A 124 -18.98 -6.05 -15.79
C PHE A 124 -17.67 -5.38 -16.21
N LEU A 125 -17.14 -4.48 -15.37
CA LEU A 125 -15.99 -3.64 -15.69
C LEU A 125 -14.66 -4.42 -15.74
N CYS A 126 -14.47 -5.40 -14.85
CA CYS A 126 -13.25 -6.21 -14.82
C CYS A 126 -13.15 -7.24 -15.95
N ARG A 127 -14.08 -7.21 -16.94
CA ARG A 127 -13.88 -7.91 -18.22
C ARG A 127 -12.87 -7.20 -19.12
N VAL A 128 -12.55 -5.94 -18.82
CA VAL A 128 -11.48 -5.19 -19.47
C VAL A 128 -10.19 -5.45 -18.69
N ASP A 129 -9.19 -6.06 -19.33
CA ASP A 129 -7.95 -6.50 -18.69
C ASP A 129 -7.25 -5.39 -17.90
N GLY A 130 -7.17 -4.17 -18.47
CA GLY A 130 -6.58 -3.03 -17.79
C GLY A 130 -7.31 -2.62 -16.50
N ILE A 131 -8.65 -2.74 -16.46
CA ILE A 131 -9.44 -2.45 -15.26
C ILE A 131 -9.25 -3.57 -14.23
N ALA A 132 -9.26 -4.83 -14.67
CA ALA A 132 -9.01 -5.96 -13.78
C ALA A 132 -7.64 -5.85 -13.11
N LEU A 133 -6.60 -5.57 -13.91
CA LEU A 133 -5.23 -5.35 -13.49
C LEU A 133 -5.10 -4.17 -12.51
N PHE A 134 -5.82 -3.07 -12.78
CA PHE A 134 -5.85 -1.92 -11.89
C PHE A 134 -6.30 -2.30 -10.47
N PHE A 135 -7.44 -2.99 -10.35
CA PHE A 135 -7.99 -3.36 -9.04
C PHE A 135 -7.27 -4.54 -8.38
N SER A 136 -6.64 -5.43 -9.15
CA SER A 136 -5.97 -6.63 -8.63
C SER A 136 -4.52 -6.40 -8.22
N LEU A 137 -3.80 -5.56 -8.99
CA LEU A 137 -2.37 -5.34 -8.83
C LEU A 137 -2.08 -3.91 -8.36
N PHE A 138 -2.52 -2.89 -9.09
CA PHE A 138 -2.10 -1.51 -8.82
C PHE A 138 -2.73 -0.93 -7.55
N VAL A 139 -4.01 -1.17 -7.30
CA VAL A 139 -4.70 -0.74 -6.07
C VAL A 139 -3.97 -1.23 -4.81
N PRO A 140 -3.70 -2.54 -4.64
CA PRO A 140 -2.98 -3.03 -3.46
C PRO A 140 -1.47 -2.83 -3.48
N SER A 141 -0.87 -2.42 -4.60
CA SER A 141 0.55 -2.08 -4.69
C SER A 141 0.76 -0.56 -4.76
N LEU A 142 1.01 -0.01 -5.93
CA LEU A 142 1.49 1.36 -6.14
C LEU A 142 0.47 2.43 -5.78
N VAL A 143 -0.83 2.20 -5.98
CA VAL A 143 -1.86 3.14 -5.52
C VAL A 143 -1.83 3.21 -3.99
N HIS A 144 -1.76 2.06 -3.31
CA HIS A 144 -1.67 2.04 -1.86
C HIS A 144 -0.35 2.65 -1.34
N VAL A 145 0.81 2.17 -1.80
CA VAL A 145 2.09 2.62 -1.24
C VAL A 145 2.47 4.04 -1.67
N TYR A 146 2.03 4.52 -2.83
CA TYR A 146 2.39 5.87 -3.32
C TYR A 146 1.23 6.86 -3.24
N LEU A 147 0.08 6.56 -3.86
CA LEU A 147 -1.03 7.52 -3.91
C LEU A 147 -1.72 7.69 -2.55
N PHE A 148 -2.01 6.62 -1.81
CA PHE A 148 -2.61 6.75 -0.48
C PHE A 148 -1.62 7.35 0.53
N THR A 149 -0.32 7.03 0.44
CA THR A 149 0.72 7.73 1.21
C THR A 149 0.71 9.23 0.95
N GLY A 150 0.66 9.65 -0.33
CA GLY A 150 0.54 11.06 -0.70
C GLY A 150 -0.75 11.69 -0.16
N ALA A 151 -1.87 10.98 -0.21
CA ALA A 151 -3.14 11.44 0.36
C ALA A 151 -3.05 11.62 1.89
N PHE A 152 -2.37 10.74 2.62
CA PHE A 152 -2.15 10.90 4.07
C PHE A 152 -1.25 12.10 4.40
N ILE A 153 -0.23 12.37 3.59
CA ILE A 153 0.60 13.58 3.75
C ILE A 153 -0.25 14.82 3.50
N ALA A 154 -1.02 14.85 2.42
CA ALA A 154 -1.93 15.96 2.10
C ALA A 154 -2.98 16.18 3.21
N TYR A 155 -3.59 15.11 3.70
CA TYR A 155 -4.52 15.15 4.83
C TYR A 155 -3.88 15.75 6.10
N GLY A 156 -2.66 15.33 6.45
CA GLY A 156 -1.90 15.90 7.56
C GLY A 156 -1.61 17.40 7.38
N ASN A 157 -1.30 17.81 6.15
CA ASN A 157 -1.05 19.21 5.81
C ASN A 157 -2.31 20.08 5.89
N LEU A 158 -3.46 19.56 5.46
CA LEU A 158 -4.74 20.27 5.56
C LEU A 158 -5.14 20.50 7.03
N LYS A 159 -4.88 19.53 7.92
CA LYS A 159 -5.18 19.66 9.35
C LYS A 159 -4.21 20.61 10.07
N SER A 160 -2.92 20.55 9.76
CA SER A 160 -1.89 21.31 10.48
C SER A 160 -1.58 22.70 9.89
N ARG A 161 -1.82 22.89 8.58
CA ARG A 161 -1.49 24.08 7.80
C ARG A 161 -0.03 24.53 7.86
N ALA A 162 0.89 23.64 8.25
CA ALA A 162 2.31 23.96 8.36
C ALA A 162 2.96 24.02 6.97
N LEU A 163 3.71 25.09 6.69
CA LEU A 163 4.48 25.23 5.44
C LEU A 163 5.47 24.07 5.25
N SER A 164 6.11 23.62 6.34
CA SER A 164 7.03 22.47 6.34
C SER A 164 6.35 21.19 5.84
N GLY A 165 5.06 21.01 6.11
CA GLY A 165 4.28 19.87 5.62
C GLY A 165 4.04 19.93 4.11
N TRP A 166 3.70 21.11 3.59
CA TRP A 166 3.55 21.32 2.14
C TRP A 166 4.87 21.18 1.39
N ILE A 167 5.99 21.66 1.95
CA ILE A 167 7.33 21.39 1.42
C ILE A 167 7.57 19.87 1.36
N SER A 168 7.22 19.13 2.42
CA SER A 168 7.35 17.67 2.43
C SER A 168 6.53 17.00 1.33
N MET A 169 5.31 17.47 1.07
CA MET A 169 4.48 16.99 -0.05
C MET A 169 5.13 17.24 -1.42
N VAL A 170 5.71 18.43 -1.63
CA VAL A 170 6.41 18.75 -2.88
C VAL A 170 7.63 17.83 -3.04
N VAL A 171 8.44 17.65 -1.99
CA VAL A 171 9.58 16.72 -2.01
C VAL A 171 9.12 15.29 -2.35
N PHE A 172 8.02 14.83 -1.77
CA PHE A 172 7.45 13.50 -2.06
C PHE A 172 7.15 13.31 -3.55
N VAL A 173 6.46 14.28 -4.17
CA VAL A 173 6.10 14.23 -5.59
C VAL A 173 7.35 14.31 -6.48
N LEU A 174 8.30 15.19 -6.16
CA LEU A 174 9.56 15.32 -6.90
C LEU A 174 10.38 14.03 -6.83
N CYS A 175 10.47 13.40 -5.65
CA CYS A 175 11.17 12.13 -5.48
C CYS A 175 10.54 10.99 -6.31
N GLY A 176 9.20 10.94 -6.42
CA GLY A 176 8.54 9.95 -7.28
C GLY A 176 8.77 10.19 -8.77
N GLY A 177 8.81 11.45 -9.21
CA GLY A 177 9.07 11.81 -10.61
C GLY A 177 10.56 11.73 -11.02
N PHE A 178 11.47 11.80 -10.05
CA PHE A 178 12.92 11.93 -10.28
C PHE A 178 13.49 10.91 -11.27
N PHE A 179 13.15 9.62 -11.12
CA PHE A 179 13.69 8.53 -11.95
C PHE A 179 13.18 8.52 -13.40
N PHE A 180 12.14 9.29 -13.70
CA PHE A 180 11.59 9.43 -15.05
C PHE A 180 12.14 10.65 -15.79
N VAL A 181 12.75 11.59 -15.06
CA VAL A 181 13.34 12.82 -15.61
C VAL A 181 14.86 12.71 -15.69
N VAL A 182 15.49 12.02 -14.72
CA VAL A 182 16.94 11.91 -14.62
C VAL A 182 17.40 10.53 -15.09
N ASP A 183 18.23 10.52 -16.14
CA ASP A 183 18.91 9.33 -16.61
C ASP A 183 20.09 9.01 -15.71
N LEU A 184 19.90 8.02 -14.85
CA LEU A 184 20.95 7.47 -14.02
C LEU A 184 21.59 6.26 -14.72
N PRO A 185 22.92 6.07 -14.60
CA PRO A 185 23.60 4.90 -15.15
C PRO A 185 22.97 3.61 -14.65
N ALA A 186 23.13 2.53 -15.42
CA ALA A 186 22.64 1.22 -15.02
C ALA A 186 23.16 0.87 -13.63
N SER A 187 22.28 0.33 -12.77
CA SER A 187 22.71 -0.33 -11.54
C SER A 187 23.68 -1.46 -11.90
N GLY A 188 24.57 -1.83 -10.96
CA GLY A 188 25.53 -2.92 -11.17
C GLY A 188 24.88 -4.23 -11.66
N PRO A 189 25.69 -5.21 -12.08
CA PRO A 189 25.18 -6.45 -12.65
C PRO A 189 24.17 -7.12 -11.71
N VAL A 190 22.99 -7.44 -12.25
CA VAL A 190 21.95 -8.16 -11.50
C VAL A 190 22.45 -9.57 -11.24
N THR A 191 22.67 -9.91 -9.97
CA THR A 191 23.10 -11.25 -9.59
C THR A 191 21.99 -12.27 -9.86
N GLU A 192 22.38 -13.53 -10.04
CA GLU A 192 21.43 -14.62 -10.26
C GLU A 192 20.42 -14.74 -9.11
N THR A 193 20.88 -14.53 -7.87
CA THR A 193 20.01 -14.49 -6.68
C THR A 193 18.93 -13.42 -6.81
N ILE A 194 19.28 -12.19 -7.20
CA ILE A 194 18.31 -11.12 -7.39
C ILE A 194 17.34 -11.46 -8.53
N ARG A 195 17.84 -12.02 -9.63
CA ARG A 195 17.01 -12.41 -10.78
C ARG A 195 15.93 -13.40 -10.36
N LEU A 196 16.30 -14.45 -9.61
CA LEU A 196 15.38 -15.46 -9.10
C LEU A 196 14.42 -14.87 -8.05
N SER A 197 14.93 -14.05 -7.11
CA SER A 197 14.11 -13.38 -6.10
C SER A 197 13.18 -12.30 -6.67
N MET A 198 13.38 -11.84 -7.90
CA MET A 198 12.51 -10.87 -8.56
C MET A 198 11.50 -11.52 -9.50
N GLU A 199 11.57 -12.83 -9.78
CA GLU A 199 10.77 -13.47 -10.83
C GLU A 199 9.26 -13.20 -10.69
N ARG A 200 8.71 -13.41 -9.48
CA ARG A 200 7.28 -13.17 -9.16
C ARG A 200 6.95 -11.71 -8.97
N LEU A 201 7.91 -10.91 -8.52
CA LEU A 201 7.72 -9.50 -8.18
C LEU A 201 7.89 -8.57 -9.39
N ALA A 202 8.60 -9.03 -10.43
CA ALA A 202 8.83 -8.32 -11.67
C ALA A 202 7.54 -8.10 -12.49
N VAL A 203 6.42 -8.71 -12.10
CA VAL A 203 5.11 -8.37 -12.68
C VAL A 203 4.77 -6.89 -12.46
N ILE A 204 5.05 -6.32 -11.28
CA ILE A 204 4.72 -4.93 -10.96
C ILE A 204 5.38 -3.94 -11.93
N PRO A 205 6.72 -3.94 -12.13
CA PRO A 205 7.35 -3.05 -13.10
C PRO A 205 6.97 -3.34 -14.54
N ARG A 206 6.77 -4.62 -14.94
CA ARG A 206 6.34 -4.96 -16.32
C ARG A 206 4.98 -4.38 -16.64
N GLU A 207 4.01 -4.59 -15.75
CA GLU A 207 2.66 -4.10 -15.93
C GLU A 207 2.60 -2.57 -15.87
N PHE A 208 3.45 -1.94 -15.05
CA PHE A 208 3.59 -0.48 -15.05
C PHE A 208 4.08 0.04 -16.40
N ILE A 209 5.11 -0.57 -16.99
CA ILE A 209 5.63 -0.21 -18.32
C ILE A 209 4.54 -0.34 -19.37
N THR A 210 3.81 -1.46 -19.37
CA THR A 210 2.70 -1.72 -20.30
C THR A 210 1.58 -0.70 -20.13
N LEU A 211 1.15 -0.42 -18.90
CA LEU A 211 0.06 0.51 -18.60
C LEU A 211 0.36 1.93 -19.12
N PHE A 212 1.61 2.37 -18.99
CA PHE A 212 2.03 3.71 -19.42
C PHE A 212 2.58 3.75 -20.86
N GLY A 213 2.53 2.64 -21.60
CA GLY A 213 3.02 2.56 -22.97
C GLY A 213 4.51 2.89 -23.10
N MET A 214 5.31 2.56 -22.08
CA MET A 214 6.75 2.81 -22.06
C MET A 214 7.50 1.71 -22.82
N ASP A 215 8.68 2.02 -23.36
CA ASP A 215 9.50 1.03 -24.07
C ASP A 215 9.93 -0.11 -23.12
N PRO A 216 9.63 -1.39 -23.42
CA PRO A 216 9.94 -2.53 -22.56
C PRO A 216 11.41 -2.98 -22.70
N ASN A 217 12.33 -2.09 -22.35
CA ASN A 217 13.77 -2.34 -22.34
C ASN A 217 14.33 -2.35 -20.91
N ALA A 218 15.57 -2.82 -20.75
CA ALA A 218 16.23 -2.94 -19.44
C ALA A 218 16.37 -1.58 -18.72
N THR A 219 16.64 -0.50 -19.45
CA THR A 219 16.77 0.84 -18.89
C THR A 219 15.46 1.33 -18.29
N THR A 220 14.36 1.23 -19.03
CA THR A 220 13.02 1.57 -18.54
C THR A 220 12.64 0.71 -17.33
N PHE A 221 12.91 -0.59 -17.40
CA PHE A 221 12.68 -1.51 -16.29
C PHE A 221 13.40 -1.07 -15.01
N THR A 222 14.68 -0.71 -15.11
CA THR A 222 15.43 -0.19 -13.97
C THR A 222 14.89 1.15 -13.46
N LYS A 223 14.47 2.07 -14.33
CA LYS A 223 13.83 3.34 -13.89
C LYS A 223 12.56 3.10 -13.08
N VAL A 224 11.69 2.22 -13.58
CA VAL A 224 10.45 1.85 -12.88
C VAL A 224 10.77 1.13 -11.58
N MET A 225 11.73 0.22 -11.56
CA MET A 225 12.16 -0.45 -10.33
C MET A 225 12.72 0.51 -9.27
N ARG A 226 13.46 1.54 -9.67
CA ARG A 226 13.92 2.60 -8.76
C ARG A 226 12.74 3.35 -8.13
N PHE A 227 11.75 3.71 -8.94
CA PHE A 227 10.52 4.33 -8.44
C PHE A 227 9.77 3.42 -7.45
N ILE A 228 9.59 2.14 -7.80
CA ILE A 228 8.92 1.16 -6.93
C ILE A 228 9.67 1.00 -5.61
N ALA A 229 10.99 0.84 -5.65
CA ALA A 229 11.84 0.68 -4.47
C ALA A 229 11.74 1.90 -3.54
N PHE A 230 11.78 3.12 -4.10
CA PHE A 230 11.52 4.35 -3.35
C PHE A 230 10.12 4.36 -2.72
N ALA A 231 9.08 4.09 -3.51
CA ALA A 231 7.69 4.19 -3.06
C ALA A 231 7.41 3.24 -1.89
N TYR A 232 7.82 1.97 -2.01
CA TYR A 232 7.67 0.98 -0.95
C TYR A 232 8.49 1.34 0.30
N THR A 233 9.76 1.72 0.13
CA THR A 233 10.64 2.05 1.25
C THR A 233 10.11 3.24 2.04
N TYR A 234 9.80 4.34 1.34
CA TYR A 234 9.34 5.54 2.01
C TYR A 234 7.95 5.35 2.63
N HIS A 235 7.05 4.59 2.00
CA HIS A 235 5.76 4.26 2.60
C HIS A 235 5.91 3.62 4.00
N TYR A 236 6.79 2.62 4.14
CA TYR A 236 7.03 1.99 5.43
C TYR A 236 7.75 2.90 6.43
N LEU A 237 8.76 3.64 5.98
CA LEU A 237 9.45 4.61 6.84
C LEU A 237 8.50 5.73 7.33
N ASN A 238 7.59 6.19 6.47
CA ASN A 238 6.57 7.17 6.82
C ASN A 238 5.63 6.65 7.91
N TRP A 239 5.29 5.37 7.89
CA TRP A 239 4.56 4.75 8.99
C TRP A 239 5.39 4.74 10.28
N PHE A 240 6.62 4.21 10.24
CA PHE A 240 7.44 4.04 11.44
C PHE A 240 7.80 5.37 12.14
N THR A 241 7.86 6.49 11.42
CA THR A 241 8.08 7.82 12.03
C THR A 241 6.87 8.35 12.80
N LYS A 242 5.66 7.85 12.55
CA LYS A 242 4.41 8.30 13.21
C LYS A 242 4.22 7.68 14.59
N THR A 243 5.25 7.68 15.42
CA THR A 243 5.28 7.02 16.73
C THR A 243 4.13 7.45 17.66
N ARG A 244 3.72 8.72 17.62
CA ARG A 244 2.59 9.26 18.40
C ARG A 244 1.21 8.84 17.87
N VAL A 245 1.11 8.58 16.56
CA VAL A 245 -0.15 8.11 15.96
C VAL A 245 -0.32 6.62 16.26
N ILE A 246 0.77 5.86 16.11
CA ILE A 246 0.81 4.41 16.35
C ILE A 246 0.65 4.11 17.84
N GLY A 247 1.31 4.90 18.70
CA GLY A 247 1.33 4.65 20.13
C GLY A 247 2.08 3.36 20.46
N TRP A 248 3.33 3.22 20.01
CA TRP A 248 4.11 1.98 20.21
C TRP A 248 4.16 1.49 21.67
N GLY A 249 4.20 2.43 22.62
CA GLY A 249 4.18 2.13 24.05
C GLY A 249 2.81 1.67 24.58
N ASP A 250 1.74 1.92 23.84
CA ASP A 250 0.36 1.60 24.21
C ASP A 250 -0.05 0.20 23.76
N ILE A 251 0.76 -0.46 22.92
CA ILE A 251 0.49 -1.83 22.45
C ILE A 251 0.67 -2.81 23.61
N PRO A 252 -0.34 -3.62 23.96
CA PRO A 252 -0.21 -4.60 25.04
C PRO A 252 0.94 -5.59 24.78
N ARG A 253 1.71 -5.92 25.83
CA ARG A 253 2.91 -6.79 25.73
C ARG A 253 2.64 -8.10 24.97
N ARG A 254 1.50 -8.75 25.21
CA ARG A 254 1.11 -9.99 24.52
C ARG A 254 0.98 -9.79 23.01
N ARG A 255 0.38 -8.68 22.58
CA ARG A 255 0.21 -8.33 21.17
C ARG A 255 1.55 -7.92 20.55
N ALA A 256 2.38 -7.16 21.26
CA ALA A 256 3.72 -6.80 20.80
C ALA A 256 4.60 -8.05 20.57
N LEU A 257 4.59 -9.01 21.49
CA LEU A 257 5.29 -10.29 21.33
C LEU A 257 4.76 -11.08 20.13
N ALA A 258 3.43 -11.12 19.92
CA ALA A 258 2.84 -11.77 18.76
C ALA A 258 3.27 -11.08 17.44
N ILE A 259 3.30 -9.75 17.39
CA ILE A 259 3.77 -8.99 16.22
C ILE A 259 5.23 -9.31 15.92
N VAL A 260 6.11 -9.28 16.93
CA VAL A 260 7.54 -9.59 16.74
C VAL A 260 7.73 -11.05 16.30
N GLY A 261 7.01 -11.99 16.93
CA GLY A 261 7.06 -13.40 16.57
C GLY A 261 6.59 -13.67 15.13
N LEU A 262 5.46 -13.08 14.73
CA LEU A 262 4.93 -13.19 13.36
C LEU A 262 5.85 -12.51 12.34
N TRP A 263 6.48 -11.38 12.70
CA TRP A 263 7.46 -10.72 11.85
C TRP A 263 8.69 -11.60 11.62
N LEU A 264 9.30 -12.13 12.69
CA LEU A 264 10.44 -13.05 12.59
C LEU A 264 10.09 -14.31 11.80
N LEU A 265 8.89 -14.87 12.02
CA LEU A 265 8.39 -16.01 11.26
C LEU A 265 8.26 -15.66 9.77
N SER A 266 7.72 -14.49 9.44
CA SER A 266 7.54 -14.06 8.04
C SER A 266 8.88 -13.91 7.33
N VAL A 267 9.86 -13.29 7.99
CA VAL A 267 11.24 -13.18 7.49
C VAL A 267 11.89 -14.55 7.35
N GLY A 268 11.73 -15.42 8.35
CA GLY A 268 12.29 -16.77 8.34
C GLY A 268 11.73 -17.63 7.19
N VAL A 269 10.41 -17.63 7.00
CA VAL A 269 9.78 -18.35 5.88
C VAL A 269 10.25 -17.80 4.53
N PHE A 270 10.41 -16.48 4.40
CA PHE A 270 10.95 -15.87 3.18
C PHE A 270 12.38 -16.30 2.86
N ILE A 271 13.23 -16.46 3.87
CA ILE A 271 14.62 -16.92 3.70
C ILE A 271 14.68 -18.42 3.38
N LEU A 272 13.84 -19.23 4.05
CA LEU A 272 13.86 -20.70 3.91
C LEU A 272 13.20 -21.19 2.62
N ASP A 273 12.06 -20.61 2.25
CA ASP A 273 11.35 -20.93 1.01
C ASP A 273 10.80 -19.64 0.39
N TYR A 274 11.50 -19.14 -0.64
CA TYR A 274 11.12 -17.90 -1.31
C TYR A 274 9.70 -17.94 -1.87
N ARG A 275 9.23 -19.08 -2.42
CA ARG A 275 7.90 -19.19 -3.03
C ARG A 275 6.80 -19.08 -1.98
N ILE A 276 6.95 -19.79 -0.87
CA ILE A 276 6.00 -19.74 0.24
C ILE A 276 6.06 -18.36 0.88
N GLY A 277 7.26 -17.86 1.17
CA GLY A 277 7.46 -16.58 1.83
C GLY A 277 6.93 -15.39 1.04
N VAL A 278 7.23 -15.29 -0.26
CA VAL A 278 6.70 -14.18 -1.08
C VAL A 278 5.17 -14.21 -1.13
N SER A 279 4.56 -15.40 -1.13
CA SER A 279 3.11 -15.58 -1.13
C SER A 279 2.48 -15.27 0.22
N ALA A 280 3.12 -15.66 1.33
CA ALA A 280 2.68 -15.32 2.68
C ALA A 280 2.74 -13.80 2.93
N LEU A 281 3.83 -13.15 2.51
CA LEU A 281 3.97 -11.70 2.60
C LEU A 281 2.98 -10.97 1.69
N PHE A 282 2.72 -11.48 0.48
CA PHE A 282 1.70 -10.93 -0.40
C PHE A 282 0.31 -11.00 0.25
N THR A 283 -0.01 -12.14 0.86
CA THR A 283 -1.27 -12.34 1.59
C THR A 283 -1.40 -11.34 2.74
N LEU A 284 -0.35 -11.21 3.56
CA LEU A 284 -0.33 -10.27 4.68
C LEU A 284 -0.47 -8.81 4.21
N SER A 285 0.23 -8.44 3.13
CA SER A 285 0.10 -7.13 2.48
C SER A 285 -1.34 -6.90 2.03
N LEU A 286 -1.95 -7.86 1.34
CA LEU A 286 -3.30 -7.72 0.80
C LEU A 286 -4.35 -7.54 1.90
N VAL A 287 -4.26 -8.37 2.95
CA VAL A 287 -5.09 -8.26 4.16
C VAL A 287 -4.95 -6.86 4.76
N HIS A 288 -3.72 -6.40 4.94
CA HIS A 288 -3.45 -5.08 5.47
C HIS A 288 -4.10 -3.96 4.62
N VAL A 289 -3.90 -3.97 3.30
CA VAL A 289 -4.49 -2.95 2.41
C VAL A 289 -6.02 -2.97 2.49
N PHE A 290 -6.64 -4.14 2.41
CA PHE A 290 -8.10 -4.25 2.38
C PHE A 290 -8.71 -3.72 3.68
N LEU A 291 -8.09 -4.02 4.81
CA LEU A 291 -8.49 -3.52 6.12
C LEU A 291 -8.28 -2.00 6.28
N GLU A 292 -7.43 -1.39 5.47
CA GLU A 292 -7.19 0.06 5.48
C GLU A 292 -8.14 0.85 4.56
N PHE A 293 -8.82 0.20 3.60
CA PHE A 293 -9.73 0.92 2.69
C PHE A 293 -10.76 1.83 3.38
N PRO A 294 -11.38 1.48 4.52
CA PRO A 294 -12.27 2.41 5.22
C PRO A 294 -11.57 3.70 5.66
N LEU A 295 -10.31 3.61 6.12
CA LEU A 295 -9.50 4.78 6.47
C LEU A 295 -9.17 5.62 5.24
N ASN A 296 -8.85 4.98 4.11
CA ASN A 296 -8.60 5.67 2.85
C ASN A 296 -9.83 6.48 2.42
N HIS A 297 -11.02 5.88 2.46
CA HIS A 297 -12.28 6.57 2.17
C HIS A 297 -12.52 7.81 3.03
N ARG A 298 -12.31 7.69 4.36
CA ARG A 298 -12.40 8.86 5.26
C ARG A 298 -11.39 9.94 4.90
N THR A 299 -10.17 9.55 4.54
CA THR A 299 -9.09 10.46 4.16
C THR A 299 -9.45 11.26 2.91
N PHE A 300 -9.90 10.58 1.85
CA PHE A 300 -10.32 11.23 0.61
C PHE A 300 -11.57 12.10 0.80
N ALA A 301 -12.52 11.69 1.64
CA ALA A 301 -13.68 12.52 1.96
C ALA A 301 -13.28 13.85 2.61
N VAL A 302 -12.30 13.84 3.54
CA VAL A 302 -11.80 15.07 4.15
C VAL A 302 -11.07 15.94 3.14
N ILE A 303 -10.19 15.36 2.31
CA ILE A 303 -9.50 16.11 1.24
C ILE A 303 -10.51 16.75 0.29
N GLY A 304 -11.51 16.00 -0.17
CA GLY A 304 -12.57 16.50 -1.05
C GLY A 304 -13.37 17.64 -0.42
N SER A 305 -13.75 17.49 0.86
CA SER A 305 -14.49 18.54 1.57
C SER A 305 -13.68 19.83 1.78
N ALA A 306 -12.36 19.73 1.96
CA ALA A 306 -11.47 20.87 2.06
C ALA A 306 -11.32 21.60 0.71
N LEU A 307 -11.21 20.85 -0.39
CA LEU A 307 -11.14 21.41 -1.75
C LEU A 307 -12.45 22.08 -2.19
N ALA A 308 -13.59 21.51 -1.79
CA ALA A 308 -14.91 22.10 -2.06
C ALA A 308 -15.25 23.31 -1.17
N GLY A 309 -14.37 23.69 -0.23
CA GLY A 309 -14.61 24.79 0.72
C GLY A 309 -15.68 24.51 1.77
N VAL A 310 -16.19 23.27 1.85
CA VAL A 310 -17.31 22.86 2.73
C VAL A 310 -16.85 22.66 4.17
N VAL A 311 -15.62 22.17 4.36
CA VAL A 311 -15.04 21.98 5.70
C VAL A 311 -13.82 22.89 5.84
N ARG A 312 -13.91 23.89 6.72
CA ARG A 312 -12.72 24.45 7.36
C ARG A 312 -12.24 23.40 8.35
N PRO A 313 -11.06 22.78 8.17
CA PRO A 313 -10.57 21.78 9.12
C PRO A 313 -10.52 22.42 10.50
N THR A 314 -11.38 21.97 11.41
CA THR A 314 -11.38 22.46 12.78
C THR A 314 -10.11 21.97 13.46
N ALA A 315 -9.34 22.91 14.01
CA ALA A 315 -8.21 22.61 14.86
C ALA A 315 -8.72 22.01 16.18
N GLY A 316 -8.96 20.70 16.21
CA GLY A 316 -9.34 20.05 17.46
C GLY A 316 -10.08 18.74 17.27
N HIS A 317 -9.33 17.64 17.35
CA HIS A 317 -9.51 16.65 18.42
C HIS A 317 -8.20 15.86 18.48
N ARG A 318 -7.72 15.73 19.73
CA ARG A 318 -6.50 15.03 20.13
C ARG A 318 -6.62 13.54 19.82
#